data_AF-A0A2X1A1W7-F1
#
_entry.id   AF-A0A2X1A1W7-F1
#
_cell.length_a   1.000
_cell.length_b   1.000
_cell.length_c   1.000
_cell.angle_alpha   90.00
_cell.angle_beta   90.00
_cell.angle_gamma   90.00
#
_symmetry.space_group_name_H-M   'P 1'
#
loop_
_entity.id
_entity.type
_entity.pdbx_description
1 polymer ?
#
loop_
_entity_poly.entity_id
_entity_poly.type
_entity_poly.pdbx_seq_one_letter_code
_entity_poly.pdbx_strand_id
1 'polypeptide(L)'
;MIDISEHITSILAPLNLSVYFNSVPTGSTIPNQYITFLEINSKPALEASDQEYETERLIQVNVWSKSDYYQLVEGIKRLMESAGYERILEYDAPKQEGDSHFNKVLRFVFFDEY
;
A
#
# COMPACT_ATOMS: atom_id res chain seq x y z
N MET A 1 -15.43 -10.23 -2.09
CA MET A 1 -14.28 -9.49 -2.69
C MET A 1 -14.43 -7.99 -2.59
N ILE A 2 -13.47 -7.38 -1.90
CA ILE A 2 -13.38 -5.95 -1.66
C ILE A 2 -12.68 -5.23 -2.83
N ASP A 3 -13.14 -4.02 -3.16
CA ASP A 3 -12.36 -3.09 -3.99
C ASP A 3 -11.16 -2.59 -3.19
N ILE A 4 -9.98 -3.12 -3.48
CA ILE A 4 -8.74 -2.78 -2.77
C ILE A 4 -8.36 -1.31 -2.93
N SER A 5 -8.68 -0.71 -4.08
CA SER A 5 -8.35 0.69 -4.32
C SER A 5 -9.16 1.59 -3.41
N GLU A 6 -10.47 1.35 -3.32
CA GLU A 6 -11.35 2.08 -2.41
C GLU A 6 -10.98 1.79 -0.95
N HIS A 7 -10.73 0.53 -0.59
CA HIS A 7 -10.43 0.12 0.77
C HIS A 7 -9.13 0.73 1.31
N ILE A 8 -8.02 0.64 0.57
CA ILE A 8 -6.74 1.22 0.97
C ILE A 8 -6.86 2.75 1.07
N THR A 9 -7.52 3.39 0.12
CA THR A 9 -7.69 4.86 0.15
C THR A 9 -8.48 5.28 1.39
N SER A 10 -9.51 4.52 1.78
CA SER A 10 -10.29 4.76 3.00
C SER A 10 -9.46 4.55 4.27
N ILE A 11 -8.71 3.45 4.36
CA ILE A 11 -7.84 3.13 5.51
C ILE A 11 -6.81 4.24 5.75
N LEU A 12 -6.23 4.77 4.67
CA LEU A 12 -5.15 5.76 4.75
C LEU A 12 -5.66 7.21 4.78
N ALA A 13 -6.95 7.46 4.55
CA ALA A 13 -7.55 8.80 4.58
C ALA A 13 -7.21 9.62 5.86
N PRO A 14 -7.15 9.04 7.08
CA PRO A 14 -6.81 9.78 8.29
C PRO A 14 -5.41 10.43 8.28
N LEU A 15 -4.50 10.00 7.38
CA LEU A 15 -3.16 10.58 7.25
C LEU A 15 -3.17 11.94 6.52
N ASN A 16 -4.28 12.34 5.90
CA ASN A 16 -4.42 13.59 5.14
C ASN A 16 -3.35 13.77 4.05
N LEU A 17 -3.00 12.67 3.37
CA LEU A 17 -2.05 12.66 2.25
C LEU A 17 -2.73 12.19 0.97
N SER A 18 -2.16 12.59 -0.16
CA SER A 18 -2.59 12.05 -1.45
C SER A 18 -2.16 10.58 -1.56
N VAL A 19 -3.12 9.72 -1.87
CA VAL A 19 -2.93 8.29 -2.10
C VAL A 19 -3.26 8.01 -3.56
N TYR A 20 -2.33 7.41 -4.29
CA TYR A 20 -2.49 7.12 -5.73
C TYR A 20 -2.33 5.63 -6.02
N PHE A 21 -3.17 5.10 -6.90
CA PHE A 21 -2.96 3.77 -7.44
C PHE A 21 -1.76 3.79 -8.41
N ASN A 22 -0.75 2.97 -8.11
CA ASN A 22 0.48 2.73 -8.86
C ASN A 22 1.42 3.95 -8.95
N SER A 23 0.97 5.06 -9.53
CA SER A 23 1.78 6.27 -9.75
C SER A 23 0.97 7.55 -9.67
N VAL A 24 1.66 8.69 -9.51
CA VAL A 24 1.05 10.01 -9.61
C VAL A 24 0.57 10.23 -11.06
N PRO A 25 -0.67 10.71 -11.30
CA PRO A 25 -1.18 10.91 -12.65
C PRO A 25 -0.32 11.86 -13.48
N THR A 26 -0.07 11.50 -14.74
CA THR A 26 0.69 12.31 -15.68
C THR A 26 0.15 13.73 -15.78
N GLY A 27 1.05 14.72 -15.72
CA GLY A 27 0.69 16.15 -15.77
C GLY A 27 0.29 16.75 -14.41
N SER A 28 0.24 15.95 -13.34
CA SER A 28 0.01 16.45 -11.99
C SER A 28 1.30 17.02 -11.37
N THR A 29 1.14 17.95 -10.44
CA THR A 29 2.24 18.38 -9.57
C THR A 29 2.50 17.28 -8.53
N ILE A 30 3.75 16.79 -8.46
CA ILE A 30 4.15 15.76 -7.49
C ILE A 30 4.25 16.41 -6.08
N PRO A 31 3.46 15.95 -5.09
CA PRO A 31 3.53 16.46 -3.72
C PRO A 31 4.88 16.15 -3.06
N ASN A 32 5.27 16.90 -2.03
CA ASN A 32 6.50 16.61 -1.26
C ASN A 32 6.40 15.32 -0.42
N GLN A 33 5.18 14.92 -0.07
CA GLN A 33 4.85 13.68 0.62
C GLN A 33 3.59 13.10 0.01
N TYR A 34 3.62 11.83 -0.37
CA TYR A 34 2.47 11.12 -0.90
C TYR A 34 2.66 9.61 -0.78
N ILE A 35 1.58 8.88 -1.01
CA ILE A 35 1.55 7.42 -0.95
C ILE A 35 1.18 6.90 -2.34
N THR A 36 1.87 5.86 -2.80
CA THR A 36 1.36 5.02 -3.89
C THR A 36 1.12 3.61 -3.41
N PHE A 37 0.18 2.90 -4.03
CA PHE A 37 -0.04 1.48 -3.72
C PHE A 37 -0.37 0.70 -4.98
N LEU A 38 -0.10 -0.60 -4.95
CA LEU A 38 -0.57 -1.53 -5.96
C LEU A 38 -0.79 -2.91 -5.36
N GLU A 39 -1.68 -3.67 -5.98
CA GLU A 39 -1.74 -5.11 -5.78
C GLU A 39 -0.70 -5.78 -6.68
N ILE A 40 0.24 -6.50 -6.07
CA ILE A 40 1.30 -7.22 -6.78
C ILE A 40 0.73 -8.50 -7.38
N ASN A 41 -0.05 -9.24 -6.60
CA ASN A 41 -0.75 -10.45 -7.03
C ASN A 41 -1.94 -10.76 -6.11
N SER A 42 -2.82 -11.61 -6.61
CA SER A 42 -3.87 -12.30 -5.88
C SER A 42 -3.78 -13.79 -6.20
N LYS A 43 -3.91 -14.64 -5.17
CA LYS A 43 -3.90 -16.10 -5.33
C LYS A 43 -4.90 -16.73 -4.34
N PRO A 44 -5.49 -17.89 -4.66
CA PRO A 44 -6.28 -18.64 -3.70
C PRO A 44 -5.46 -18.99 -2.45
N ALA A 45 -6.02 -18.72 -1.27
CA ALA A 45 -5.44 -19.08 0.03
C ALA A 45 -6.06 -20.38 0.57
N LEU A 46 -7.37 -20.53 0.39
CA LEU A 46 -8.14 -21.72 0.78
C LEU A 46 -9.04 -22.16 -0.36
N GLU A 47 -8.87 -23.42 -0.77
CA GLU A 47 -9.70 -24.08 -1.79
C GLU A 47 -10.32 -25.35 -1.19
N ALA A 48 -11.63 -25.52 -1.35
CA ALA A 48 -12.27 -26.82 -1.13
C ALA A 48 -13.32 -27.09 -2.21
N SER A 49 -13.34 -28.31 -2.75
CA SER A 49 -14.35 -28.77 -3.72
C SER A 49 -14.58 -27.79 -4.90
N ASP A 50 -13.49 -27.30 -5.52
CA ASP A 50 -13.50 -26.35 -6.65
C ASP A 50 -14.12 -24.96 -6.34
N GLN A 51 -14.24 -24.60 -5.06
CA GLN A 51 -14.65 -23.27 -4.61
C GLN A 51 -13.50 -22.59 -3.83
N GLU A 52 -13.18 -21.35 -4.21
CA GLU A 52 -12.26 -20.48 -3.47
C GLU A 52 -13.03 -19.84 -2.31
N TYR A 53 -12.52 -20.00 -1.09
CA TYR A 53 -13.14 -19.45 0.13
C TYR A 53 -12.43 -18.18 0.62
N GLU A 54 -11.16 -18.04 0.26
CA GLU A 54 -10.31 -16.95 0.71
C GLU A 54 -9.24 -16.68 -0.34
N THR A 55 -9.05 -15.42 -0.70
CA THR A 55 -8.01 -14.97 -1.62
C THR A 55 -6.90 -14.27 -0.83
N GLU A 56 -5.65 -14.75 -0.93
CA GLU A 56 -4.47 -14.02 -0.43
C GLU A 56 -4.10 -12.95 -1.45
N ARG A 57 -4.11 -11.69 -1.01
CA ARG A 57 -3.81 -10.52 -1.84
C ARG A 57 -2.54 -9.86 -1.33
N LEU A 58 -1.52 -9.78 -2.18
CA LEU A 58 -0.25 -9.14 -1.85
C LEU A 58 -0.28 -7.67 -2.29
N ILE A 59 -0.26 -6.78 -1.31
CA ILE A 59 -0.31 -5.34 -1.51
C ILE A 59 1.07 -4.73 -1.25
N GLN A 60 1.50 -3.82 -2.12
CA GLN A 60 2.64 -2.95 -1.88
C GLN A 60 2.16 -1.51 -1.66
N VAL A 61 2.66 -0.88 -0.60
CA VAL A 61 2.47 0.53 -0.29
C VAL A 61 3.85 1.20 -0.31
N ASN A 62 4.00 2.26 -1.10
CA ASN A 62 5.22 3.06 -1.17
C ASN A 62 4.98 4.42 -0.54
N VAL A 63 5.89 4.84 0.32
CA VAL A 63 5.88 6.15 0.97
C VAL A 63 6.94 7.02 0.33
N TRP A 64 6.50 8.10 -0.31
CA TRP A 64 7.37 9.06 -0.98
C TRP A 64 7.46 10.31 -0.11
N SER A 65 8.68 10.74 0.24
CA SER A 65 8.86 11.92 1.10
C SER A 65 10.19 12.61 0.84
N LYS A 66 10.18 13.95 0.76
CA LYS A 66 11.42 14.76 0.72
C LYS A 66 12.02 15.01 2.12
N SER A 67 11.28 14.70 3.18
CA SER A 67 11.75 14.81 4.57
C SER A 67 11.71 13.44 5.26
N ASP A 68 12.10 13.39 6.53
CA ASP A 68 11.93 12.20 7.38
C ASP A 68 10.47 11.73 7.34
N TYR A 69 10.29 10.42 7.10
CA TYR A 69 9.00 9.74 6.93
C TYR A 69 8.71 8.71 8.03
N TYR A 70 9.52 8.65 9.09
CA TYR A 70 9.38 7.61 10.14
C TYR A 70 7.97 7.60 10.73
N GLN A 71 7.47 8.75 11.19
CA GLN A 71 6.13 8.85 11.79
C GLN A 71 5.01 8.49 10.79
N LEU A 72 5.20 8.84 9.51
CA LEU A 72 4.24 8.50 8.46
C LEU A 72 4.19 6.99 8.23
N VAL A 73 5.35 6.34 8.15
CA VAL A 73 5.46 4.88 8.01
C VAL A 73 4.80 4.16 9.18
N GLU A 74 5.04 4.59 10.43
CA GLU A 74 4.39 4.00 11.60
C GLU A 74 2.87 4.21 11.60
N GLY A 75 2.40 5.38 11.12
CA GLY A 75 0.98 5.64 10.93
C GLY A 75 0.32 4.70 9.90
N ILE A 76 0.99 4.47 8.78
CA ILE A 76 0.53 3.54 7.73
C ILE A 76 0.46 2.12 8.27
N LYS A 77 1.53 1.63 8.93
CA LYS A 77 1.57 0.28 9.53
C LYS A 77 0.38 0.07 10.45
N ARG A 78 0.18 0.97 11.41
CA ARG A 78 -0.92 0.87 12.38
C ARG A 78 -2.28 0.83 11.71
N LEU A 79 -2.53 1.68 10.72
CA LEU A 79 -3.81 1.74 10.01
C LEU A 79 -4.07 0.47 9.19
N MET A 80 -3.07 0.00 8.45
CA MET A 80 -3.15 -1.23 7.66
C MET A 80 -3.37 -2.45 8.57
N GLU A 81 -2.58 -2.59 9.64
CA GLU A 81 -2.70 -3.69 10.61
C GLU A 81 -4.06 -3.69 11.32
N SER A 82 -4.59 -2.51 11.68
CA SER A 82 -5.93 -2.38 12.27
C SER A 82 -7.05 -2.77 11.31
N ALA A 83 -6.79 -2.77 10.00
CA ALA A 83 -7.72 -3.17 8.96
C ALA A 83 -7.52 -4.64 8.49
N GLY A 84 -6.71 -5.43 9.21
CA GLY A 84 -6.49 -6.85 8.92
C GLY A 84 -5.38 -7.15 7.91
N TYR A 85 -4.56 -6.15 7.53
CA TYR A 85 -3.40 -6.37 6.68
C TYR A 85 -2.18 -6.80 7.51
N GLU A 86 -1.48 -7.85 7.10
CA GLU A 86 -0.29 -8.34 7.79
C GLU A 86 0.97 -7.94 7.04
N ARG A 87 1.89 -7.22 7.70
CA ARG A 87 3.13 -6.78 7.06
C ARG A 87 4.11 -7.95 6.91
N ILE A 88 4.62 -8.13 5.69
CA ILE A 88 5.57 -9.21 5.37
C ILE A 88 6.95 -8.70 4.96
N LEU A 89 7.05 -7.44 4.52
CA LEU A 89 8.32 -6.86 4.06
C LEU A 89 8.34 -5.35 4.29
N GLU A 90 9.51 -4.84 4.61
CA GLU A 90 9.78 -3.41 4.71
C GLU A 90 11.23 -3.14 4.29
N TYR A 91 11.44 -2.23 3.36
CA TYR A 91 12.78 -1.80 2.95
C TYR A 91 12.77 -0.38 2.37
N ASP A 92 13.92 0.26 2.36
CA ASP A 92 14.12 1.54 1.68
C ASP A 92 14.56 1.28 0.25
N ALA A 93 13.77 1.76 -0.72
CA ALA A 93 14.18 1.70 -2.11
C ALA A 93 15.24 2.78 -2.38
N PRO A 94 16.25 2.50 -3.22
CA PRO A 94 17.23 3.49 -3.60
C PRO A 94 16.55 4.75 -4.14
N LYS A 95 17.00 5.91 -3.67
CA LYS A 95 16.57 7.19 -4.21
C LYS A 95 16.82 7.23 -5.71
N GLN A 96 15.78 7.55 -6.48
CA GLN A 96 15.91 7.74 -7.92
C GLN A 96 16.46 9.15 -8.21
N GLU A 97 17.32 9.24 -9.23
CA GLU A 97 17.90 10.51 -9.66
C GLU A 97 16.79 11.45 -10.19
N GLY A 98 16.81 12.72 -9.77
CA GLY A 98 15.83 13.73 -10.19
C GLY A 98 14.58 13.86 -9.29
N ASP A 99 14.15 12.83 -8.58
CA ASP A 99 12.87 12.85 -7.83
C ASP A 99 12.98 13.52 -6.44
N SER A 100 14.19 13.62 -5.88
CA SER A 100 14.45 14.14 -4.53
C SER A 100 13.74 13.44 -3.36
N HIS A 101 12.70 12.64 -3.60
CA HIS A 101 12.00 11.82 -2.61
C HIS A 101 12.83 10.62 -2.17
N PHE A 102 12.82 10.33 -0.87
CA PHE A 102 13.05 8.99 -0.35
C PHE A 102 11.83 8.11 -0.64
N ASN A 103 12.06 6.81 -0.76
CA ASN A 103 11.00 5.83 -0.98
C ASN A 103 11.10 4.69 0.05
N LYS A 104 10.12 4.60 0.94
CA LYS A 104 9.93 3.43 1.80
C LYS A 104 8.92 2.49 1.16
N VAL A 105 9.30 1.23 0.99
CA VAL A 105 8.42 0.17 0.50
C VAL A 105 7.95 -0.69 1.67
N LEU A 106 6.64 -0.87 1.76
CA LEU A 106 5.97 -1.77 2.69
C LEU A 106 5.17 -2.79 1.86
N ARG A 107 5.23 -4.08 2.23
CA ARG A 107 4.34 -5.09 1.67
C ARG A 107 3.50 -5.73 2.74
N PHE A 108 2.24 -5.96 2.40
CA PHE A 108 1.25 -6.57 3.26
C PHE A 108 0.54 -7.70 2.52
N VAL A 109 0.16 -8.73 3.24
CA VAL A 109 -0.84 -9.69 2.79
C VAL A 109 -2.19 -9.33 3.38
N PHE A 110 -3.26 -9.58 2.63
CA PHE A 110 -4.64 -9.43 3.06
C PHE A 110 -5.43 -10.62 2.58
N PHE A 111 -6.20 -11.22 3.48
CA PHE A 111 -7.06 -12.34 3.17
C PHE A 111 -8.48 -11.82 2.95
N ASP A 112 -8.92 -11.86 1.69
CA ASP A 112 -10.25 -11.41 1.25
C ASP A 112 -11.18 -12.62 1.24
N GLU A 113 -12.12 -12.67 2.18
CA GLU A 113 -13.15 -13.70 2.24
C GLU A 113 -14.17 -13.52 1.08
N TYR A 114 -14.67 -14.65 0.57
CA TYR A 114 -15.61 -14.68 -0.56
C TYR A 114 -17.04 -14.23 -0.22
#